data_AF-A0A534YL80-F1
#
_entry.id   AF-A0A534YL80-F1
#
_cell.length_a   1.000
_cell.length_b   1.000
_cell.length_c   1.000
_cell.angle_alpha   90.00
_cell.angle_beta   90.00
_cell.angle_gamma   90.00
#
_symmetry.space_group_name_H-M   'P 1'
#
loop_
_entity.id
_entity.type
_entity.pdbx_description
1 polymer ?
#
loop_
_entity_poly.entity_id
_entity_poly.type
_entity_poly.pdbx_seq_one_letter_code
_entity_poly.pdbx_strand_id
1 'polypeptide(L)'
;MQRRRGRRPRLRRPARTGPPRSGARGSLMRATSVATLLLVASAPPARAYRRTETQPGSGIYLFWGPRGHNFQMDALGTPDVSGTAAFDAIRKSFATWAGVSCSDLLFPEVVPLEQGDRRIGFFPGSINRNLILFRTQRCDAVVPANDPCLTQGGCTNKYDCWDRGGAIIATTVTTFSASTGQIFDADIEINDAPAANSSKFTFTTVDAPPCPPGGPVVNCVSIDVQNTITHEAGHTLGLDHSADPSATMAASAPAGETSKRVLQPDDITGICAIYPRGAQTATSVGDPIRLEPAGSGCGCSSGRGGLASALWPLVLVALARARRSGRRSSLAAQREDPGREGQGAERGGRGETWIGVQPEERGRRREQEPG
;
A
#
# COMPACT_ATOMS: atom_id res chain seq x y z
N MET A 1 49.23 -31.88 -63.47
CA MET A 1 50.60 -31.91 -64.03
C MET A 1 51.54 -32.68 -63.09
N GLN A 2 52.86 -32.61 -63.31
CA GLN A 2 53.96 -33.34 -62.67
C GLN A 2 54.05 -33.18 -61.12
N ARG A 3 54.90 -33.92 -60.36
CA ARG A 3 55.22 -35.38 -60.28
C ARG A 3 56.37 -35.61 -59.26
N ARG A 4 56.13 -36.40 -58.19
CA ARG A 4 57.16 -37.08 -57.35
C ARG A 4 58.10 -36.11 -56.57
N ARG A 5 59.02 -36.50 -55.67
CA ARG A 5 59.61 -37.77 -55.15
C ARG A 5 59.76 -37.63 -53.61
N GLY A 6 59.98 -38.63 -52.74
CA GLY A 6 60.17 -40.09 -52.88
C GLY A 6 61.04 -40.65 -51.72
N ARG A 7 61.24 -41.98 -51.66
CA ARG A 7 62.14 -42.77 -50.75
C ARG A 7 61.68 -43.01 -49.28
N ARG A 8 61.41 -44.30 -48.98
CA ARG A 8 61.85 -44.99 -47.74
C ARG A 8 63.28 -45.55 -47.97
N PRO A 9 64.08 -45.89 -46.95
CA PRO A 9 64.17 -47.31 -46.51
C PRO A 9 64.45 -47.47 -44.97
N ARG A 10 64.21 -48.64 -44.33
CA ARG A 10 65.18 -49.68 -43.82
C ARG A 10 66.31 -49.16 -42.89
N LEU A 11 66.84 -49.85 -41.87
CA LEU A 11 66.75 -51.20 -41.22
C LEU A 11 67.50 -51.02 -39.85
N ARG A 12 67.23 -51.62 -38.67
CA ARG A 12 67.25 -53.02 -38.13
C ARG A 12 66.91 -52.88 -36.62
N ARG A 13 66.21 -53.81 -35.92
CA ARG A 13 66.68 -55.04 -35.22
C ARG A 13 67.81 -54.81 -34.17
N PRO A 14 67.89 -55.55 -33.02
CA PRO A 14 67.09 -56.73 -32.63
C PRO A 14 66.62 -56.83 -31.15
N ALA A 15 65.82 -57.88 -30.88
CA ALA A 15 65.74 -58.67 -29.63
C ALA A 15 65.33 -58.02 -28.28
N ARG A 16 64.99 -58.76 -27.21
CA ARG A 16 64.23 -60.03 -26.98
C ARG A 16 64.32 -60.29 -25.45
N THR A 17 63.25 -60.79 -24.79
CA THR A 17 63.21 -61.13 -23.33
C THR A 17 63.50 -59.95 -22.39
N GLY A 18 63.11 -59.92 -21.12
CA GLY A 18 62.32 -60.82 -20.26
C GLY A 18 62.18 -60.16 -18.86
N PRO A 19 61.25 -60.57 -18.00
CA PRO A 19 61.02 -59.91 -16.70
C PRO A 19 62.11 -60.21 -15.68
N PRO A 20 62.27 -59.35 -14.67
CA PRO A 20 61.95 -59.83 -13.31
C PRO A 20 61.10 -58.87 -12.47
N ARG A 21 60.70 -59.34 -11.28
CA ARG A 21 59.86 -58.66 -10.28
C ARG A 21 60.67 -57.71 -9.37
N SER A 22 59.94 -56.81 -8.70
CA SER A 22 60.03 -56.41 -7.28
C SER A 22 60.16 -54.89 -7.03
N GLY A 23 59.86 -54.47 -5.78
CA GLY A 23 59.97 -53.07 -5.33
C GLY A 23 58.63 -52.35 -5.20
N ALA A 24 57.96 -52.48 -4.05
CA ALA A 24 56.73 -51.76 -3.77
C ALA A 24 56.99 -50.33 -3.29
N ARG A 25 56.25 -49.35 -3.83
CA ARG A 25 55.88 -48.12 -3.13
C ARG A 25 54.40 -47.84 -3.39
N GLY A 26 53.66 -47.48 -2.35
CA GLY A 26 52.22 -47.27 -2.43
C GLY A 26 51.88 -46.08 -3.33
N SER A 27 51.16 -46.33 -4.41
CA SER A 27 50.54 -45.25 -5.18
C SER A 27 49.32 -44.76 -4.39
N LEU A 28 49.49 -43.70 -3.61
CA LEU A 28 48.33 -42.94 -3.11
C LEU A 28 47.55 -42.47 -4.34
N MET A 29 46.32 -42.95 -4.49
CA MET A 29 45.37 -42.32 -5.40
C MET A 29 45.19 -40.87 -4.92
N ARG A 30 45.83 -39.92 -5.61
CA ARG A 30 45.38 -38.53 -5.60
C ARG A 30 44.03 -38.48 -6.30
N ALA A 31 42.98 -38.86 -5.57
CA ALA A 31 41.63 -38.46 -5.88
C ALA A 31 41.64 -36.94 -5.91
N THR A 32 41.65 -36.37 -7.11
CA THR A 32 41.46 -34.93 -7.31
C THR A 32 40.00 -34.64 -7.03
N SER A 33 39.71 -34.43 -5.74
CA SER A 33 38.40 -33.97 -5.27
C SER A 33 38.12 -32.60 -5.87
N VAL A 34 37.50 -32.60 -7.05
CA VAL A 34 36.83 -31.43 -7.61
C VAL A 34 35.68 -31.14 -6.66
N ALA A 35 35.92 -30.26 -5.69
CA ALA A 35 34.92 -29.83 -4.74
C ALA A 35 33.82 -29.09 -5.52
N THR A 36 32.68 -29.75 -5.71
CA THR A 36 31.53 -29.19 -6.41
C THR A 36 31.13 -27.88 -5.74
N LEU A 37 31.28 -26.77 -6.46
CA LEU A 37 31.11 -25.44 -5.91
C LEU A 37 29.61 -25.15 -5.71
N LEU A 38 29.10 -25.48 -4.52
CA LEU A 38 27.71 -25.28 -4.11
C LEU A 38 27.38 -23.79 -3.87
N LEU A 39 27.40 -23.02 -4.96
CA LEU A 39 26.49 -21.90 -5.12
C LEU A 39 25.09 -22.45 -5.47
N VAL A 40 23.98 -21.82 -5.10
CA VAL A 40 23.82 -20.53 -4.41
C VAL A 40 22.99 -20.78 -3.14
N ALA A 41 23.35 -20.16 -2.01
CA ALA A 41 22.38 -19.96 -0.94
C ALA A 41 21.37 -18.92 -1.45
N SER A 42 20.27 -19.38 -2.05
CA SER A 42 19.22 -18.54 -2.59
C SER A 42 18.49 -17.83 -1.45
N ALA A 43 19.06 -16.71 -1.02
CA ALA A 43 18.32 -15.70 -0.30
C ALA A 43 17.04 -15.42 -1.12
N PRO A 44 15.84 -15.51 -0.51
CA PRO A 44 14.64 -15.05 -1.20
C PRO A 44 14.87 -13.59 -1.62
N PRO A 45 14.37 -13.16 -2.79
CA PRO A 45 14.54 -11.78 -3.22
C PRO A 45 14.11 -10.85 -2.07
N ALA A 46 14.97 -9.90 -1.72
CA ALA A 46 14.67 -8.93 -0.67
C ALA A 46 13.37 -8.23 -1.08
N ARG A 47 12.31 -8.42 -0.28
CA ARG A 47 10.93 -8.11 -0.67
C ARG A 47 10.84 -6.62 -1.03
N ALA A 48 10.62 -6.35 -2.32
CA ALA A 48 10.55 -4.99 -2.85
C ALA A 48 9.13 -4.43 -2.69
N TYR A 49 8.11 -5.31 -2.67
CA TYR A 49 6.74 -4.97 -2.38
C TYR A 49 6.67 -4.33 -0.99
N ARG A 50 5.91 -3.23 -0.90
CA ARG A 50 5.59 -2.59 0.37
C ARG A 50 4.16 -2.91 0.76
N ARG A 51 3.86 -2.69 2.02
CA ARG A 51 2.49 -2.69 2.55
C ARG A 51 2.18 -1.29 3.04
N THR A 52 0.97 -0.83 2.77
CA THR A 52 0.49 0.44 3.30
C THR A 52 0.44 0.37 4.82
N GLU A 53 1.04 1.33 5.51
CA GLU A 53 0.94 1.46 6.97
C GLU A 53 -0.19 2.40 7.37
N THR A 54 -0.80 2.21 8.54
CA THR A 54 -1.85 3.12 9.06
C THR A 54 -1.31 4.51 9.34
N GLN A 55 -0.03 4.60 9.72
CA GLN A 55 0.79 5.81 9.78
C GLN A 55 2.25 5.46 9.42
N PRO A 56 3.03 6.31 8.74
CA PRO A 56 4.41 6.00 8.36
C PRO A 56 5.31 5.69 9.56
N GLY A 57 5.88 4.48 9.61
CA GLY A 57 6.74 4.01 10.69
C GLY A 57 5.98 3.45 11.90
N SER A 58 4.67 3.19 11.78
CA SER A 58 3.86 2.49 12.78
C SER A 58 4.12 0.99 12.79
N GLY A 59 4.50 0.40 11.65
CA GLY A 59 4.53 -1.05 11.44
C GLY A 59 3.16 -1.73 11.47
N ILE A 60 2.06 -0.95 11.54
CA ILE A 60 0.69 -1.47 11.49
C ILE A 60 0.23 -1.41 10.04
N TYR A 61 0.13 -2.57 9.38
CA TYR A 61 -0.09 -2.68 7.94
C TYR A 61 -1.55 -2.93 7.59
N LEU A 62 -2.01 -2.34 6.50
CA LEU A 62 -3.39 -2.52 6.02
C LEU A 62 -3.67 -3.96 5.56
N PHE A 63 -4.89 -4.43 5.80
CA PHE A 63 -5.40 -5.73 5.35
C PHE A 63 -6.94 -5.79 5.33
N TRP A 64 -7.52 -6.59 4.44
CA TRP A 64 -8.94 -6.97 4.53
C TRP A 64 -9.16 -8.14 5.50
N GLY A 65 -10.14 -7.99 6.40
CA GLY A 65 -10.64 -9.09 7.22
C GLY A 65 -11.29 -10.21 6.40
N PRO A 66 -12.22 -9.90 5.47
CA PRO A 66 -12.72 -10.86 4.47
C PRO A 66 -11.65 -11.22 3.42
N ARG A 67 -11.90 -12.27 2.64
CA ARG A 67 -11.00 -12.70 1.55
C ARG A 67 -11.29 -11.94 0.26
N GLY A 68 -10.87 -10.67 0.26
CA GLY A 68 -11.16 -9.70 -0.78
C GLY A 68 -12.33 -8.79 -0.41
N HIS A 69 -12.72 -7.95 -1.36
CA HIS A 69 -13.78 -6.96 -1.21
C HIS A 69 -14.60 -6.89 -2.50
N ASN A 70 -15.86 -6.46 -2.40
CA ASN A 70 -16.65 -6.17 -3.58
C ASN A 70 -16.14 -4.89 -4.29
N PHE A 71 -16.63 -4.59 -5.49
CA PHE A 71 -16.42 -3.28 -6.11
C PHE A 71 -17.65 -2.83 -6.88
N GLN A 72 -17.87 -1.52 -6.96
CA GLN A 72 -18.97 -0.91 -7.70
C GLN A 72 -18.39 0.07 -8.72
N MET A 73 -18.73 -0.09 -10.01
CA MET A 73 -18.37 0.88 -11.03
C MET A 73 -19.43 1.97 -11.13
N ASP A 74 -19.01 3.22 -11.23
CA ASP A 74 -19.91 4.34 -11.50
C ASP A 74 -20.50 4.24 -12.92
N ALA A 75 -21.76 4.62 -13.09
CA ALA A 75 -22.48 4.40 -14.36
C ALA A 75 -22.12 5.38 -15.50
N LEU A 76 -21.32 6.43 -15.23
CA LEU A 76 -20.88 7.38 -16.25
C LEU A 76 -19.61 6.90 -16.96
N GLY A 77 -18.65 6.34 -16.20
CA GLY A 77 -17.35 5.94 -16.75
C GLY A 77 -16.53 7.13 -17.27
N THR A 78 -15.58 6.85 -18.16
CA THR A 78 -14.80 7.88 -18.86
C THR A 78 -15.47 8.31 -20.17
N PRO A 79 -15.55 9.61 -20.50
CA PRO A 79 -16.00 10.08 -21.81
C PRO A 79 -15.00 9.76 -22.95
N ASP A 80 -13.76 9.36 -22.64
CA ASP A 80 -12.73 9.06 -23.66
C ASP A 80 -12.92 7.67 -24.31
N VAL A 81 -13.66 6.77 -23.67
CA VAL A 81 -13.84 5.37 -24.10
C VAL A 81 -15.32 5.03 -24.22
N SER A 82 -15.82 4.89 -25.45
CA SER A 82 -17.22 4.59 -25.71
C SER A 82 -17.63 3.15 -25.38
N GLY A 83 -18.84 2.96 -24.87
CA GLY A 83 -19.44 1.63 -24.66
C GLY A 83 -18.94 0.94 -23.40
N THR A 84 -18.78 -0.38 -23.42
CA THR A 84 -18.44 -1.17 -22.22
C THR A 84 -16.94 -1.25 -21.94
N ALA A 85 -16.08 -0.85 -22.88
CA ALA A 85 -14.67 -1.23 -22.89
C ALA A 85 -13.87 -0.77 -21.65
N ALA A 86 -14.19 0.40 -21.06
CA ALA A 86 -13.58 0.85 -19.80
C ALA A 86 -14.01 0.00 -18.59
N PHE A 87 -15.29 -0.38 -18.52
CA PHE A 87 -15.81 -1.29 -17.49
C PHE A 87 -15.23 -2.69 -17.64
N ASP A 88 -15.07 -3.16 -18.87
CA ASP A 88 -14.44 -4.46 -19.17
C ASP A 88 -12.93 -4.44 -18.88
N ALA A 89 -12.27 -3.29 -18.97
CA ALA A 89 -10.89 -3.11 -18.49
C ALA A 89 -10.81 -3.17 -16.95
N ILE A 90 -11.71 -2.49 -16.22
CA ILE A 90 -11.81 -2.57 -14.75
C ILE A 90 -12.04 -4.02 -14.30
N ARG A 91 -13.00 -4.73 -14.91
CA ARG A 91 -13.26 -6.15 -14.63
C ARG A 91 -12.02 -7.03 -14.80
N LYS A 92 -11.23 -6.81 -15.87
CA LYS A 92 -9.97 -7.54 -16.09
C LYS A 92 -8.94 -7.26 -14.99
N SER A 93 -8.84 -6.03 -14.49
CA SER A 93 -7.91 -5.68 -13.39
C SER A 93 -8.19 -6.47 -12.10
N PHE A 94 -9.45 -6.57 -11.68
CA PHE A 94 -9.80 -7.40 -10.51
C PHE A 94 -9.69 -8.90 -10.79
N ALA A 95 -9.96 -9.34 -12.02
CA ALA A 95 -9.71 -10.72 -12.44
C ALA A 95 -8.20 -11.08 -12.43
N THR A 96 -7.32 -10.14 -12.77
CA THR A 96 -5.86 -10.30 -12.67
C THR A 96 -5.42 -10.59 -11.23
N TRP A 97 -5.96 -9.87 -10.23
CA TRP A 97 -5.68 -10.16 -8.81
C TRP A 97 -6.36 -11.45 -8.31
N ALA A 98 -7.59 -11.75 -8.74
CA ALA A 98 -8.28 -13.00 -8.39
C ALA A 98 -7.59 -14.26 -8.97
N GLY A 99 -6.88 -14.11 -10.09
CA GLY A 99 -6.15 -15.19 -10.75
C GLY A 99 -4.90 -15.68 -10.00
N VAL A 100 -4.48 -14.99 -8.93
CA VAL A 100 -3.28 -15.32 -8.16
C VAL A 100 -3.44 -16.66 -7.43
N SER A 101 -2.79 -17.71 -7.96
CA SER A 101 -2.99 -19.11 -7.56
C SER A 101 -2.59 -19.44 -6.12
N CYS A 102 -1.72 -18.63 -5.50
CA CYS A 102 -1.35 -18.74 -4.08
C CYS A 102 -2.36 -18.10 -3.13
N SER A 103 -3.43 -17.47 -3.63
CA SER A 103 -4.44 -16.73 -2.88
C SER A 103 -5.87 -17.21 -3.20
N ASP A 104 -6.86 -16.74 -2.46
CA ASP A 104 -8.29 -17.04 -2.62
C ASP A 104 -9.16 -15.77 -2.48
N LEU A 105 -8.58 -14.61 -2.79
CA LEU A 105 -9.28 -13.32 -2.89
C LEU A 105 -10.39 -13.37 -3.94
N LEU A 106 -11.56 -12.85 -3.59
CA LEU A 106 -12.71 -12.69 -4.50
C LEU A 106 -13.15 -11.23 -4.57
N PHE A 107 -13.45 -10.78 -5.78
CA PHE A 107 -13.93 -9.42 -6.06
C PHE A 107 -15.27 -9.47 -6.79
N PRO A 108 -16.40 -9.62 -6.05
CA PRO A 108 -17.71 -9.57 -6.67
C PRO A 108 -18.08 -8.14 -7.09
N GLU A 109 -18.41 -7.96 -8.36
CA GLU A 109 -19.00 -6.72 -8.89
C GLU A 109 -20.39 -6.50 -8.28
N VAL A 110 -20.62 -5.32 -7.69
CA VAL A 110 -21.94 -4.89 -7.19
C VAL A 110 -22.56 -3.99 -8.25
N VAL A 111 -23.69 -4.44 -8.81
CA VAL A 111 -24.52 -3.60 -9.69
C VAL A 111 -24.83 -2.28 -8.98
N PRO A 112 -24.76 -1.12 -9.67
CA PRO A 112 -25.15 0.16 -9.08
C PRO A 112 -26.53 0.08 -8.43
N LEU A 113 -26.64 0.58 -7.19
CA LEU A 113 -27.94 0.92 -6.63
C LEU A 113 -28.59 1.96 -7.56
N GLU A 114 -29.90 1.85 -7.79
CA GLU A 114 -30.58 2.72 -8.74
C GLU A 114 -30.35 4.20 -8.38
N GLN A 115 -29.84 4.97 -9.36
CA GLN A 115 -29.58 6.41 -9.31
C GLN A 115 -28.32 6.88 -8.55
N GLY A 116 -27.15 6.67 -9.18
CA GLY A 116 -26.20 7.77 -9.42
C GLY A 116 -25.39 8.35 -8.25
N ASP A 117 -25.43 7.77 -7.05
CA ASP A 117 -24.68 8.26 -5.90
C ASP A 117 -23.16 8.05 -6.03
N ARG A 118 -22.45 9.07 -6.54
CA ARG A 118 -20.99 9.10 -6.76
C ARG A 118 -20.16 9.58 -5.55
N ARG A 119 -20.65 9.36 -4.32
CA ARG A 119 -19.93 9.66 -3.07
C ARG A 119 -19.04 8.49 -2.63
N ILE A 120 -17.76 8.79 -2.42
CA ILE A 120 -16.75 7.90 -1.84
C ILE A 120 -16.77 7.93 -0.29
N GLY A 121 -16.15 6.94 0.33
CA GLY A 121 -15.95 6.78 1.76
C GLY A 121 -16.82 5.68 2.39
N PHE A 122 -16.42 5.19 3.56
CA PHE A 122 -17.18 4.17 4.29
C PHE A 122 -18.55 4.68 4.74
N PHE A 123 -19.60 3.90 4.49
CA PHE A 123 -20.99 4.19 4.90
C PHE A 123 -21.49 3.16 5.92
N PRO A 124 -21.27 3.36 7.25
CA PRO A 124 -21.63 2.40 8.29
C PRO A 124 -23.11 1.99 8.27
N GLY A 125 -23.37 0.68 8.44
CA GLY A 125 -24.74 0.15 8.42
C GLY A 125 -25.32 -0.06 7.02
N SER A 126 -24.55 0.16 5.95
CA SER A 126 -24.89 -0.21 4.58
C SER A 126 -23.91 -1.26 4.02
N ILE A 127 -24.20 -1.81 2.84
CA ILE A 127 -23.21 -2.63 2.11
C ILE A 127 -22.13 -1.66 1.61
N ASN A 128 -20.91 -1.77 2.12
CA ASN A 128 -19.81 -0.98 1.56
C ASN A 128 -19.59 -1.37 0.09
N ARG A 129 -19.29 -0.39 -0.75
CA ARG A 129 -19.37 -0.50 -2.22
C ARG A 129 -18.03 -0.44 -2.94
N ASN A 130 -17.00 0.15 -2.33
CA ASN A 130 -15.66 0.28 -2.92
C ASN A 130 -15.77 0.83 -4.36
N LEU A 131 -16.22 2.09 -4.45
CA LEU A 131 -16.65 2.76 -5.67
C LEU A 131 -15.47 3.11 -6.58
N ILE A 132 -15.60 2.80 -7.86
CA ILE A 132 -14.62 3.12 -8.91
C ILE A 132 -15.26 4.15 -9.83
N LEU A 133 -14.71 5.37 -9.86
CA LEU A 133 -15.30 6.48 -10.60
C LEU A 133 -14.29 7.42 -11.25
N PHE A 134 -14.64 7.89 -12.45
CA PHE A 134 -13.89 8.92 -13.17
C PHE A 134 -14.39 10.31 -12.75
N ARG A 135 -13.51 11.14 -12.19
CA ARG A 135 -13.79 12.56 -11.85
C ARG A 135 -13.47 13.41 -13.08
N THR A 136 -14.49 14.00 -13.71
CA THR A 136 -14.34 14.81 -14.94
C THR A 136 -14.26 16.32 -14.71
N GLN A 137 -14.33 16.75 -13.45
CA GLN A 137 -14.22 18.15 -13.02
C GLN A 137 -13.06 18.32 -12.02
N ARG A 138 -12.40 19.47 -12.01
CA ARG A 138 -11.42 19.83 -10.97
C ARG A 138 -12.08 20.68 -9.90
N CYS A 139 -11.72 20.47 -8.63
CA CYS A 139 -12.32 21.23 -7.54
C CYS A 139 -11.96 22.73 -7.60
N ASP A 140 -10.78 23.11 -8.11
CA ASP A 140 -10.42 24.52 -8.33
C ASP A 140 -11.18 25.20 -9.49
N ALA A 141 -11.94 24.45 -10.29
CA ALA A 141 -12.81 24.96 -11.35
C ALA A 141 -14.29 25.03 -10.95
N VAL A 142 -14.76 24.20 -10.01
CA VAL A 142 -16.19 24.08 -9.65
C VAL A 142 -16.55 24.44 -8.21
N VAL A 143 -15.58 24.47 -7.28
CA VAL A 143 -15.84 24.81 -5.87
C VAL A 143 -15.84 26.33 -5.68
N PRO A 144 -16.89 26.94 -5.08
CA PRO A 144 -16.87 28.36 -4.72
C PRO A 144 -15.72 28.69 -3.77
N ALA A 145 -15.01 29.79 -4.02
CA ALA A 145 -13.81 30.19 -3.28
C ALA A 145 -14.02 30.44 -1.77
N ASN A 146 -15.27 30.52 -1.31
CA ASN A 146 -15.68 30.68 0.09
C ASN A 146 -16.31 29.41 0.70
N ASP A 147 -16.28 28.26 0.00
CA ASP A 147 -16.89 27.04 0.51
C ASP A 147 -16.06 26.39 1.63
N PRO A 148 -16.67 26.01 2.77
CA PRO A 148 -15.95 25.38 3.87
C PRO A 148 -15.17 24.12 3.48
N CYS A 149 -15.58 23.37 2.44
CA CYS A 149 -14.88 22.14 2.05
C CYS A 149 -13.40 22.38 1.67
N LEU A 150 -13.05 23.59 1.20
CA LEU A 150 -11.68 23.98 0.85
C LEU A 150 -10.72 24.00 2.06
N THR A 151 -11.27 24.01 3.29
CA THR A 151 -10.49 24.00 4.54
C THR A 151 -10.86 22.85 5.47
N GLN A 152 -12.03 22.24 5.28
CA GLN A 152 -12.56 21.14 6.10
C GLN A 152 -12.50 19.77 5.40
N GLY A 153 -12.12 19.75 4.11
CA GLY A 153 -12.14 18.55 3.27
C GLY A 153 -13.52 18.23 2.68
N GLY A 154 -13.58 17.15 1.91
CA GLY A 154 -14.84 16.61 1.35
C GLY A 154 -15.36 17.32 0.09
N CYS A 155 -14.58 18.21 -0.54
CA CYS A 155 -14.99 18.84 -1.81
C CYS A 155 -15.29 17.82 -2.90
N THR A 156 -14.50 16.74 -3.00
CA THR A 156 -14.67 15.66 -4.00
C THR A 156 -16.08 15.08 -3.98
N ASN A 157 -16.61 14.77 -2.79
CA ASN A 157 -17.97 14.27 -2.59
C ASN A 157 -19.06 15.33 -2.73
N LYS A 158 -18.76 16.61 -2.45
CA LYS A 158 -19.75 17.70 -2.48
C LYS A 158 -19.96 18.27 -3.88
N TYR A 159 -18.94 18.22 -4.73
CA TYR A 159 -18.90 18.85 -6.06
C TYR A 159 -18.53 17.89 -7.20
N ASP A 160 -18.42 16.58 -6.93
CA ASP A 160 -18.04 15.52 -7.88
C ASP A 160 -16.76 15.85 -8.67
N CYS A 161 -15.71 16.23 -7.92
CA CYS A 161 -14.51 16.85 -8.48
C CYS A 161 -13.22 16.19 -7.97
N TRP A 162 -12.15 16.37 -8.74
CA TRP A 162 -10.78 15.99 -8.40
C TRP A 162 -10.08 17.13 -7.66
N ASP A 163 -9.60 16.89 -6.44
CA ASP A 163 -8.90 17.87 -5.59
C ASP A 163 -7.37 17.73 -5.57
N ARG A 164 -6.82 16.67 -6.19
CA ARG A 164 -5.41 16.29 -6.08
C ARG A 164 -4.56 16.90 -7.20
N GLY A 165 -3.24 16.78 -7.07
CA GLY A 165 -2.29 17.28 -8.07
C GLY A 165 -2.58 16.72 -9.47
N GLY A 166 -2.61 17.59 -10.48
CA GLY A 166 -2.97 17.22 -11.86
C GLY A 166 -2.00 16.28 -12.60
N ALA A 167 -0.90 15.88 -11.95
CA ALA A 167 0.02 14.84 -12.44
C ALA A 167 -0.29 13.43 -11.91
N ILE A 168 -1.27 13.30 -11.01
CA ILE A 168 -1.73 12.02 -10.45
C ILE A 168 -2.84 11.47 -11.36
N ILE A 169 -2.69 10.25 -11.84
CA ILE A 169 -3.61 9.61 -12.82
C ILE A 169 -4.86 9.04 -12.13
N ALA A 170 -4.68 8.39 -10.98
CA ALA A 170 -5.73 7.81 -10.16
C ALA A 170 -5.26 7.76 -8.70
N THR A 171 -6.15 7.35 -7.80
CA THR A 171 -5.86 7.26 -6.37
C THR A 171 -6.85 6.33 -5.68
N THR A 172 -6.33 5.48 -4.81
CA THR A 172 -7.15 4.64 -3.93
C THR A 172 -7.35 5.32 -2.58
N VAL A 173 -8.61 5.49 -2.17
CA VAL A 173 -9.02 6.10 -0.90
C VAL A 173 -9.49 5.01 0.03
N THR A 174 -8.75 4.75 1.12
CA THR A 174 -9.09 3.67 2.07
C THR A 174 -9.60 4.22 3.40
N THR A 175 -10.67 3.60 3.91
CA THR A 175 -11.11 3.79 5.30
C THR A 175 -10.69 2.56 6.12
N PHE A 176 -9.93 2.75 7.20
CA PHE A 176 -9.36 1.65 7.98
C PHE A 176 -9.29 1.93 9.49
N SER A 177 -9.15 0.86 10.28
CA SER A 177 -8.88 0.92 11.71
C SER A 177 -7.39 1.20 11.96
N ALA A 178 -7.05 2.44 12.34
CA ALA A 178 -5.66 2.86 12.54
C ALA A 178 -4.87 2.05 13.60
N SER A 179 -5.57 1.41 14.55
CA SER A 179 -4.99 0.59 15.62
C SER A 179 -4.80 -0.89 15.27
N THR A 180 -5.32 -1.36 14.13
CA THR A 180 -5.20 -2.77 13.70
C THR A 180 -4.68 -2.95 12.29
N GLY A 181 -4.99 -2.02 11.37
CA GLY A 181 -4.79 -2.16 9.93
C GLY A 181 -6.01 -2.69 9.18
N GLN A 182 -7.11 -3.07 9.85
CA GLN A 182 -8.29 -3.60 9.17
C GLN A 182 -8.92 -2.54 8.26
N ILE A 183 -8.98 -2.82 6.95
CA ILE A 183 -9.70 -2.02 5.94
C ILE A 183 -11.22 -2.30 6.08
N PHE A 184 -12.02 -1.25 5.96
CA PHE A 184 -13.48 -1.31 5.90
C PHE A 184 -14.03 -0.91 4.51
N ASP A 185 -13.24 -0.14 3.76
CA ASP A 185 -13.62 0.51 2.51
C ASP A 185 -12.37 0.91 1.71
N ALA A 186 -12.46 0.82 0.38
CA ALA A 186 -11.42 1.22 -0.56
C ALA A 186 -12.02 1.66 -1.91
N ASP A 187 -12.26 2.95 -2.09
CA ASP A 187 -12.69 3.54 -3.38
C ASP A 187 -11.50 3.83 -4.29
N ILE A 188 -11.72 3.93 -5.60
CA ILE A 188 -10.73 4.33 -6.60
C ILE A 188 -11.27 5.55 -7.37
N GLU A 189 -10.66 6.71 -7.18
CA GLU A 189 -10.94 7.91 -8.00
C GLU A 189 -9.95 7.98 -9.16
N ILE A 190 -10.43 8.22 -10.38
CA ILE A 190 -9.61 8.39 -11.59
C ILE A 190 -9.68 9.83 -12.07
N ASN A 191 -8.52 10.42 -12.41
CA ASN A 191 -8.39 11.81 -12.83
C ASN A 191 -8.67 11.98 -14.34
N ASP A 192 -9.95 12.18 -14.66
CA ASP A 192 -10.45 12.48 -16.01
C ASP A 192 -10.69 14.00 -16.20
N ALA A 193 -10.12 14.82 -15.31
CA ALA A 193 -10.46 16.24 -15.17
C ALA A 193 -9.47 17.13 -15.94
N PRO A 194 -9.93 17.98 -16.88
CA PRO A 194 -9.04 18.88 -17.63
C PRO A 194 -8.49 19.98 -16.73
N ALA A 195 -7.17 20.20 -16.80
CA ALA A 195 -6.51 21.36 -16.20
C ALA A 195 -6.92 22.67 -16.90
N ALA A 196 -6.63 23.82 -16.29
CA ALA A 196 -7.04 25.14 -16.78
C ALA A 196 -6.51 25.52 -18.19
N ASN A 197 -5.45 24.84 -18.65
CA ASN A 197 -4.89 24.91 -20.02
C ASN A 197 -5.52 23.88 -20.99
N SER A 198 -6.62 23.22 -20.59
CA SER A 198 -7.30 22.11 -21.27
C SER A 198 -6.49 20.81 -21.43
N SER A 199 -5.32 20.64 -20.78
CA SER A 199 -4.63 19.34 -20.78
C SER A 199 -5.25 18.39 -19.77
N LYS A 200 -5.56 17.16 -20.18
CA LYS A 200 -6.02 16.04 -19.35
C LYS A 200 -5.17 14.79 -19.62
N PHE A 201 -5.24 13.80 -18.74
CA PHE A 201 -4.96 12.42 -19.13
C PHE A 201 -6.04 11.97 -20.13
N THR A 202 -5.68 11.19 -21.15
CA THR A 202 -6.66 10.61 -22.08
C THR A 202 -6.70 9.10 -21.88
N PHE A 203 -7.86 8.58 -21.50
CA PHE A 203 -8.03 7.17 -21.19
C PHE A 203 -8.28 6.32 -22.45
N THR A 204 -7.69 5.14 -22.47
CA THR A 204 -7.66 4.24 -23.63
C THR A 204 -7.77 2.78 -23.17
N THR A 205 -8.27 1.91 -24.05
CA THR A 205 -8.46 0.47 -23.79
C THR A 205 -8.03 -0.41 -24.97
N VAL A 206 -7.18 0.13 -25.86
CA VAL A 206 -6.56 -0.62 -26.96
C VAL A 206 -5.28 -1.30 -26.49
N ASP A 207 -4.76 -2.27 -27.25
CA ASP A 207 -3.59 -3.05 -26.84
C ASP A 207 -2.25 -2.48 -27.34
N ALA A 208 -2.23 -1.90 -28.55
CA ALA A 208 -1.05 -1.38 -29.21
C ALA A 208 -1.45 -0.51 -30.43
N PRO A 209 -0.54 0.35 -30.95
CA PRO A 209 0.75 0.73 -30.39
C PRO A 209 0.62 1.85 -29.34
N PRO A 210 1.68 2.20 -28.59
CA PRO A 210 1.75 3.47 -27.86
C PRO A 210 1.48 4.67 -28.76
N CYS A 211 0.80 5.70 -28.24
CA CYS A 211 0.56 6.93 -28.99
C CYS A 211 1.86 7.73 -29.23
N PRO A 212 2.00 8.40 -30.39
CA PRO A 212 3.15 9.26 -30.65
C PRO A 212 3.17 10.46 -29.68
N PRO A 213 4.31 10.81 -29.06
CA PRO A 213 4.40 11.93 -28.12
C PRO A 213 3.91 13.26 -28.71
N GLY A 214 2.92 13.87 -28.08
CA GLY A 214 2.29 15.12 -28.54
C GLY A 214 1.40 14.99 -29.78
N GLY A 215 1.18 13.78 -30.30
CA GLY A 215 0.24 13.51 -31.39
C GLY A 215 -1.19 13.21 -30.91
N PRO A 216 -2.14 13.03 -31.85
CA PRO A 216 -3.52 12.72 -31.52
C PRO A 216 -3.67 11.28 -30.97
N VAL A 217 -4.50 11.13 -29.94
CA VAL A 217 -4.84 9.81 -29.36
C VAL A 217 -5.92 9.15 -30.21
N VAL A 218 -5.52 8.36 -31.20
CA VAL A 218 -6.42 7.64 -32.12
C VAL A 218 -5.85 6.25 -32.38
N ASN A 219 -6.60 5.20 -32.01
CA ASN A 219 -6.22 3.78 -32.18
C ASN A 219 -4.81 3.46 -31.62
N CYS A 220 -4.44 4.10 -30.51
CA CYS A 220 -3.16 3.94 -29.83
C CYS A 220 -3.35 4.06 -28.30
N VAL A 221 -2.40 3.54 -27.53
CA VAL A 221 -2.41 3.57 -26.06
C VAL A 221 -1.90 4.91 -25.57
N SER A 222 -2.71 5.61 -24.77
CA SER A 222 -2.31 6.82 -24.03
C SER A 222 -2.18 6.47 -22.54
N ILE A 223 -3.17 6.80 -21.69
CA ILE A 223 -3.29 6.17 -20.38
C ILE A 223 -4.19 4.94 -20.52
N ASP A 224 -3.69 3.75 -20.19
CA ASP A 224 -4.47 2.52 -20.28
C ASP A 224 -5.30 2.27 -19.02
N VAL A 225 -6.62 2.11 -19.18
CA VAL A 225 -7.53 1.88 -18.05
C VAL A 225 -7.18 0.61 -17.28
N GLN A 226 -6.82 -0.48 -17.96
CA GLN A 226 -6.48 -1.73 -17.25
C GLN A 226 -5.13 -1.61 -16.50
N ASN A 227 -4.14 -0.94 -17.09
CA ASN A 227 -2.84 -0.67 -16.46
C ASN A 227 -3.00 0.14 -15.16
N THR A 228 -3.79 1.23 -15.22
CA THR A 228 -4.12 2.06 -14.05
C THR A 228 -4.93 1.30 -13.00
N ILE A 229 -6.05 0.66 -13.38
CA ILE A 229 -6.94 0.04 -12.39
C ILE A 229 -6.33 -1.22 -11.76
N THR A 230 -5.40 -1.91 -12.44
CA THR A 230 -4.67 -3.04 -11.80
C THR A 230 -3.70 -2.54 -10.73
N HIS A 231 -3.08 -1.36 -10.92
CA HIS A 231 -2.25 -0.70 -9.90
C HIS A 231 -3.08 -0.28 -8.68
N GLU A 232 -4.18 0.44 -8.89
CA GLU A 232 -5.07 0.88 -7.80
C GLU A 232 -5.71 -0.30 -7.04
N ALA A 233 -6.11 -1.36 -7.74
CA ALA A 233 -6.60 -2.60 -7.10
C ALA A 233 -5.53 -3.36 -6.28
N GLY A 234 -4.24 -3.00 -6.40
CA GLY A 234 -3.21 -3.43 -5.46
C GLY A 234 -3.18 -2.60 -4.18
N HIS A 235 -3.42 -1.28 -4.29
CA HIS A 235 -3.59 -0.41 -3.13
C HIS A 235 -4.86 -0.75 -2.33
N THR A 236 -5.97 -1.13 -2.97
CA THR A 236 -7.17 -1.60 -2.24
C THR A 236 -6.87 -2.83 -1.38
N LEU A 237 -5.88 -3.64 -1.77
CA LEU A 237 -5.44 -4.84 -1.02
C LEU A 237 -4.43 -4.54 0.10
N GLY A 238 -4.01 -3.29 0.27
CA GLY A 238 -3.02 -2.89 1.28
C GLY A 238 -1.56 -3.03 0.83
N LEU A 239 -1.29 -3.10 -0.47
CA LEU A 239 0.06 -2.90 -1.02
C LEU A 239 0.38 -1.42 -1.12
N ASP A 240 1.62 -1.06 -0.82
CA ASP A 240 2.20 0.27 -1.09
C ASP A 240 3.22 0.16 -2.24
N HIS A 241 3.65 1.30 -2.77
CA HIS A 241 4.53 1.39 -3.93
C HIS A 241 5.79 0.53 -3.80
N SER A 242 5.99 -0.37 -4.75
CA SER A 242 7.20 -1.18 -4.83
C SER A 242 8.40 -0.32 -5.25
N ALA A 243 9.58 -0.70 -4.77
CA ALA A 243 10.85 -0.16 -5.25
C ALA A 243 11.33 -0.80 -6.56
N ASP A 244 10.69 -1.88 -7.02
CA ASP A 244 10.95 -2.49 -8.33
C ASP A 244 10.20 -1.70 -9.42
N PRO A 245 10.89 -1.05 -10.37
CA PRO A 245 10.25 -0.24 -11.41
C PRO A 245 9.52 -1.06 -12.48
N SER A 246 9.64 -2.40 -12.47
CA SER A 246 8.87 -3.28 -13.35
C SER A 246 7.54 -3.74 -12.75
N ALA A 247 7.37 -3.64 -11.42
CA ALA A 247 6.21 -4.14 -10.70
C ALA A 247 4.91 -3.41 -11.07
N THR A 248 3.78 -4.09 -10.90
CA THR A 248 2.44 -3.47 -10.96
C THR A 248 2.38 -2.32 -9.97
N MET A 249 2.90 -2.50 -8.76
CA MET A 249 2.96 -1.46 -7.73
C MET A 249 4.08 -0.40 -7.93
N ALA A 250 4.75 -0.32 -9.09
CA ALA A 250 5.67 0.78 -9.37
C ALA A 250 4.91 2.12 -9.49
N ALA A 251 5.37 3.17 -8.81
CA ALA A 251 4.65 4.46 -8.71
C ALA A 251 4.54 5.25 -10.04
N SER A 252 5.44 5.02 -10.99
CA SER A 252 5.44 5.70 -12.29
C SER A 252 4.67 4.91 -13.34
N ALA A 253 3.70 5.53 -14.02
CA ALA A 253 3.03 4.96 -15.20
C ALA A 253 3.21 5.92 -16.41
N PRO A 254 4.17 5.68 -17.32
CA PRO A 254 4.36 6.51 -18.50
C PRO A 254 3.23 6.29 -19.54
N ALA A 255 2.94 7.31 -20.35
CA ALA A 255 1.96 7.19 -21.43
C ALA A 255 2.38 6.10 -22.44
N GLY A 256 1.44 5.23 -22.81
CA GLY A 256 1.67 4.05 -23.63
C GLY A 256 1.97 2.77 -22.84
N GLU A 257 2.02 2.81 -21.50
CA GLU A 257 2.25 1.64 -20.66
C GLU A 257 1.03 0.70 -20.60
N THR A 258 1.29 -0.60 -20.81
CA THR A 258 0.30 -1.69 -20.60
C THR A 258 0.89 -2.86 -19.79
N SER A 259 2.09 -2.72 -19.22
CA SER A 259 2.81 -3.77 -18.49
C SER A 259 2.08 -4.20 -17.22
N LYS A 260 1.50 -3.25 -16.48
CA LYS A 260 0.82 -3.46 -15.19
C LYS A 260 -0.54 -4.14 -15.33
N ARG A 261 -0.99 -4.44 -16.55
CA ARG A 261 -2.10 -5.37 -16.79
C ARG A 261 -1.81 -6.79 -16.26
N VAL A 262 -0.53 -7.13 -16.07
CA VAL A 262 -0.04 -8.44 -15.64
C VAL A 262 0.85 -8.28 -14.40
N LEU A 263 0.53 -9.04 -13.35
CA LEU A 263 1.28 -9.00 -12.09
C LEU A 263 2.69 -9.57 -12.24
N GLN A 264 3.66 -8.88 -11.66
CA GLN A 264 5.05 -9.30 -11.60
C GLN A 264 5.30 -10.17 -10.35
N PRO A 265 6.45 -10.88 -10.27
CA PRO A 265 6.75 -11.76 -9.15
C PRO A 265 6.75 -11.06 -7.78
N ASP A 266 7.04 -9.76 -7.72
CA ASP A 266 7.01 -8.97 -6.49
C ASP A 266 5.58 -8.71 -6.00
N ASP A 267 4.68 -8.26 -6.89
CA ASP A 267 3.25 -8.06 -6.60
C ASP A 267 2.60 -9.38 -6.12
N ILE A 268 2.90 -10.47 -6.82
CA ILE A 268 2.45 -11.82 -6.46
C ILE A 268 3.01 -12.22 -5.10
N THR A 269 4.30 -11.98 -4.83
CA THR A 269 4.91 -12.28 -3.52
C THR A 269 4.26 -11.49 -2.39
N GLY A 270 3.83 -10.24 -2.65
CA GLY A 270 3.04 -9.45 -1.73
C GLY A 270 1.70 -10.09 -1.40
N ILE A 271 0.89 -10.42 -2.41
CA ILE A 271 -0.43 -11.04 -2.18
C ILE A 271 -0.33 -12.45 -1.60
N CYS A 272 0.65 -13.28 -2.00
CA CYS A 272 0.90 -14.57 -1.35
C CYS A 272 1.27 -14.43 0.13
N ALA A 273 1.88 -13.31 0.53
CA ALA A 273 2.28 -13.06 1.92
C ALA A 273 1.15 -12.47 2.77
N ILE A 274 0.30 -11.62 2.21
CA ILE A 274 -0.81 -11.00 2.95
C ILE A 274 -2.03 -11.92 2.96
N TYR A 275 -2.36 -12.56 1.83
CA TYR A 275 -3.57 -13.37 1.65
C TYR A 275 -3.24 -14.79 1.16
N PRO A 276 -2.47 -15.61 1.93
CA PRO A 276 -2.15 -16.99 1.56
C PRO A 276 -3.40 -17.86 1.52
N ARG A 277 -3.60 -18.62 0.44
CA ARG A 277 -4.76 -19.51 0.21
C ARG A 277 -4.92 -20.52 1.33
N GLY A 278 -6.12 -20.65 1.88
CA GLY A 278 -6.44 -21.60 2.94
C GLY A 278 -5.75 -21.33 4.29
N ALA A 279 -5.16 -20.14 4.47
CA ALA A 279 -4.55 -19.69 5.71
C ALA A 279 -5.05 -18.26 6.07
N GLN A 280 -4.80 -17.85 7.32
CA GLN A 280 -5.24 -16.53 7.81
C GLN A 280 -4.57 -15.39 7.04
N THR A 281 -5.28 -14.26 6.93
CA THR A 281 -4.71 -13.02 6.39
C THR A 281 -3.61 -12.52 7.32
N ALA A 282 -2.41 -12.23 6.82
CA ALA A 282 -1.27 -11.84 7.64
C ALA A 282 -1.44 -10.42 8.20
N THR A 283 -1.82 -10.34 9.47
CA THR A 283 -2.02 -9.10 10.20
C THR A 283 -0.69 -8.50 10.68
N SER A 284 -0.72 -7.29 11.22
CA SER A 284 0.44 -6.63 11.85
C SER A 284 0.44 -6.65 13.38
N VAL A 285 -0.68 -7.08 13.99
CA VAL A 285 -0.81 -7.21 15.45
C VAL A 285 -1.01 -8.69 15.74
N GLY A 286 -0.02 -9.30 16.40
CA GLY A 286 0.18 -10.76 16.40
C GLY A 286 -1.08 -11.61 16.62
N ASP A 287 -1.25 -12.62 15.77
CA ASP A 287 -2.48 -13.41 15.67
C ASP A 287 -2.81 -14.21 16.93
N PRO A 288 -4.11 -14.45 17.23
CA PRO A 288 -5.28 -14.05 16.44
C PRO A 288 -5.84 -12.67 16.84
N ILE A 289 -5.92 -11.72 15.89
CA ILE A 289 -6.79 -10.55 16.07
C ILE A 289 -8.25 -11.02 16.05
N ARG A 290 -9.01 -10.66 17.08
CA ARG A 290 -10.46 -10.78 17.06
C ARG A 290 -11.06 -9.63 16.24
N LEU A 291 -11.31 -9.89 14.96
CA LEU A 291 -11.98 -8.96 14.05
C LEU A 291 -13.46 -8.83 14.44
N GLU A 292 -13.85 -7.71 15.03
CA GLU A 292 -15.26 -7.40 15.25
C GLU A 292 -15.92 -6.97 13.93
N PRO A 293 -17.14 -7.44 13.61
CA PRO A 293 -17.90 -6.91 12.48
C PRO A 293 -18.17 -5.41 12.65
N ALA A 294 -18.13 -4.65 11.55
CA ALA A 294 -18.45 -3.23 11.55
C ALA A 294 -19.98 -2.99 11.69
N GLY A 295 -20.50 -3.23 12.89
CA GLY A 295 -21.90 -3.07 13.28
C GLY A 295 -22.08 -2.13 14.47
N SER A 296 -23.22 -1.45 14.53
CA SER A 296 -23.48 -0.32 15.45
C SER A 296 -23.29 -0.67 16.94
N GLY A 297 -22.32 -0.01 17.59
CA GLY A 297 -22.06 -0.16 19.02
C GLY A 297 -21.47 1.10 19.66
N CYS A 298 -22.31 2.06 20.06
CA CYS A 298 -21.90 3.14 20.95
C CYS A 298 -21.64 2.56 22.36
N GLY A 299 -20.38 2.49 22.79
CA GLY A 299 -19.96 1.70 23.96
C GLY A 299 -18.83 2.29 24.80
N CYS A 300 -18.96 3.55 25.23
CA CYS A 300 -17.97 4.18 26.11
C CYS A 300 -18.04 3.65 27.56
N SER A 301 -17.23 2.65 27.90
CA SER A 301 -17.05 2.22 29.30
C SER A 301 -15.62 1.72 29.61
N SER A 302 -14.63 2.62 29.55
CA SER A 302 -13.25 2.39 30.01
C SER A 302 -13.13 2.38 31.56
N GLY A 303 -13.97 1.60 32.22
CA GLY A 303 -14.08 1.52 33.68
C GLY A 303 -12.93 0.76 34.35
N ARG A 304 -11.75 1.39 34.49
CA ARG A 304 -10.67 0.88 35.37
C ARG A 304 -11.05 1.08 36.85
N GLY A 305 -11.98 0.26 37.35
CA GLY A 305 -12.29 0.10 38.77
C GLY A 305 -11.83 -1.27 39.27
N GLY A 306 -10.76 -1.30 40.06
CA GLY A 306 -10.23 -2.56 40.62
C GLY A 306 -10.87 -2.95 41.95
N LEU A 307 -10.69 -4.23 42.31
CA LEU A 307 -10.90 -4.83 43.64
C LEU A 307 -12.37 -4.92 44.12
N ALA A 308 -12.96 -6.11 43.92
CA ALA A 308 -14.21 -6.52 44.56
C ALA A 308 -14.14 -7.98 45.09
N SER A 309 -13.02 -8.35 45.74
CA SER A 309 -12.91 -9.63 46.46
C SER A 309 -13.59 -9.49 47.83
N ALA A 310 -14.78 -10.08 47.98
CA ALA A 310 -15.58 -9.95 49.19
C ALA A 310 -15.06 -10.78 50.37
N LEU A 311 -14.81 -10.12 51.51
CA LEU A 311 -14.80 -10.73 52.85
C LEU A 311 -15.45 -9.78 53.87
N TRP A 312 -15.80 -10.34 55.03
CA TRP A 312 -16.83 -9.81 55.95
C TRP A 312 -16.37 -8.69 56.91
N PRO A 313 -17.30 -7.91 57.51
CA PRO A 313 -17.00 -6.69 58.25
C PRO A 313 -16.78 -6.90 59.76
N LEU A 314 -16.08 -5.97 60.42
CA LEU A 314 -16.13 -5.82 61.89
C LEU A 314 -15.80 -4.40 62.39
N VAL A 315 -16.45 -4.05 63.52
CA VAL A 315 -16.12 -3.01 64.53
C VAL A 315 -16.16 -1.52 64.12
N LEU A 316 -17.10 -0.82 64.77
CA LEU A 316 -17.13 0.63 64.97
C LEU A 316 -16.12 1.07 66.04
N VAL A 317 -15.60 2.29 65.95
CA VAL A 317 -15.62 3.29 67.05
C VAL A 317 -15.14 4.65 66.53
N ALA A 318 -15.85 5.71 66.89
CA ALA A 318 -15.44 7.08 66.59
C ALA A 318 -14.83 7.75 67.83
N LEU A 319 -13.66 8.38 67.69
CA LEU A 319 -13.14 9.33 68.66
C LEU A 319 -12.59 10.57 67.96
N ALA A 320 -13.39 11.65 67.98
CA ALA A 320 -12.92 12.98 67.63
C ALA A 320 -12.39 13.70 68.88
N ARG A 321 -11.15 14.22 68.84
CA ARG A 321 -10.79 15.48 69.52
C ARG A 321 -9.39 16.03 69.22
N ALA A 322 -9.29 17.34 69.42
CA ALA A 322 -8.09 18.13 69.77
C ALA A 322 -6.96 18.20 68.73
N ARG A 323 -6.76 19.34 68.05
CA ARG A 323 -6.09 20.57 68.56
C ARG A 323 -4.59 20.36 68.88
N ARG A 324 -3.70 21.06 68.14
CA ARG A 324 -2.96 22.25 68.63
C ARG A 324 -2.06 22.87 67.54
N SER A 325 -1.72 24.16 67.74
CA SER A 325 -0.58 24.97 67.21
C SER A 325 0.13 24.54 65.91
N GLY A 326 0.36 25.41 64.89
CA GLY A 326 0.10 26.86 64.75
C GLY A 326 1.37 27.74 64.87
N ARG A 327 1.39 28.88 64.14
CA ARG A 327 2.57 29.75 63.83
C ARG A 327 3.54 29.10 62.82
N ARG A 328 4.27 29.84 61.95
CA ARG A 328 4.33 31.29 61.66
C ARG A 328 4.77 31.52 60.19
N SER A 329 4.30 32.63 59.62
CA SER A 329 5.03 33.72 58.94
C SER A 329 6.54 33.55 58.62
N SER A 330 7.16 34.15 57.58
CA SER A 330 6.72 34.83 56.31
C SER A 330 7.94 35.58 55.70
N LEU A 331 7.99 35.79 54.36
CA LEU A 331 8.88 36.75 53.63
C LEU A 331 10.41 36.42 53.66
N ALA A 332 11.29 36.95 52.79
CA ALA A 332 11.23 37.43 51.38
C ALA A 332 12.67 37.75 50.85
N ALA A 333 12.81 38.02 49.53
CA ALA A 333 14.06 38.44 48.82
C ALA A 333 15.18 37.37 48.75
N GLN A 334 16.11 37.29 47.77
CA GLN A 334 16.35 37.94 46.45
C GLN A 334 17.17 36.90 45.58
N ARG A 335 17.80 37.09 44.40
CA ARG A 335 18.20 38.26 43.56
C ARG A 335 18.54 37.83 42.10
N GLU A 336 18.45 38.77 41.16
CA GLU A 336 19.25 38.91 39.90
C GLU A 336 19.21 37.86 38.74
N ASP A 337 19.81 38.30 37.63
CA ASP A 337 19.81 37.87 36.20
C ASP A 337 21.31 37.63 35.76
N PRO A 338 21.76 37.38 34.50
CA PRO A 338 21.08 37.12 33.22
C PRO A 338 21.51 35.84 32.45
N GLY A 339 20.78 35.55 31.37
CA GLY A 339 20.91 34.36 30.52
C GLY A 339 22.07 34.26 29.51
N ARG A 340 21.98 33.25 28.62
CA ARG A 340 22.91 32.97 27.51
C ARG A 340 22.23 32.11 26.42
N GLU A 341 22.87 32.06 25.24
CA GLU A 341 22.70 31.09 24.13
C GLU A 341 21.51 31.31 23.15
N GLY A 342 21.63 30.97 21.85
CA GLY A 342 22.88 30.70 21.11
C GLY A 342 22.79 29.77 19.89
N GLN A 343 22.59 30.33 18.68
CA GLN A 343 22.81 29.67 17.36
C GLN A 343 21.87 28.48 17.04
N GLY A 344 21.83 28.00 15.78
CA GLY A 344 21.14 26.73 15.45
C GLY A 344 20.49 26.56 14.06
N ALA A 345 21.20 26.89 12.97
CA ALA A 345 20.87 26.65 11.55
C ALA A 345 19.66 25.74 11.16
N GLU A 346 18.82 26.25 10.26
CA GLU A 346 17.79 25.47 9.54
C GLU A 346 18.38 24.41 8.59
N ARG A 347 17.73 23.24 8.52
CA ARG A 347 17.75 22.36 7.33
C ARG A 347 16.37 21.73 7.13
N GLY A 348 15.55 22.34 6.28
CA GLY A 348 14.23 21.83 5.94
C GLY A 348 14.29 20.60 5.02
N GLY A 349 13.93 19.43 5.55
CA GLY A 349 13.52 18.28 4.76
C GLY A 349 12.00 18.30 4.57
N ARG A 350 11.52 18.36 3.33
CA ARG A 350 10.09 18.25 3.03
C ARG A 350 9.68 16.78 2.98
N GLY A 351 8.93 16.34 3.98
CA GLY A 351 8.04 15.17 3.88
C GLY A 351 6.62 15.66 3.64
N GLU A 352 5.90 15.05 2.69
CA GLU A 352 4.55 15.45 2.35
C GLU A 352 3.53 14.78 3.29
N THR A 353 2.54 15.55 3.76
CA THR A 353 1.63 15.14 4.83
C THR A 353 0.38 14.45 4.29
N TRP A 354 0.24 13.16 4.61
CA TRP A 354 -1.00 12.42 4.43
C TRP A 354 -2.03 12.83 5.50
N ILE A 355 -3.22 13.24 5.07
CA ILE A 355 -4.31 13.67 5.96
C ILE A 355 -5.29 12.52 6.16
N GLY A 356 -5.14 11.78 7.27
CA GLY A 356 -6.20 10.92 7.78
C GLY A 356 -7.24 11.76 8.52
N VAL A 357 -8.47 11.83 8.00
CA VAL A 357 -9.55 12.65 8.60
C VAL A 357 -10.11 11.94 9.85
N GLN A 358 -9.92 12.56 11.02
CA GLN A 358 -10.60 12.17 12.26
C GLN A 358 -11.70 13.20 12.62
N PRO A 359 -12.86 12.76 13.15
CA PRO A 359 -13.86 13.65 13.72
C PRO A 359 -13.54 13.98 15.19
N GLU A 360 -12.96 15.15 15.48
CA GLU A 360 -12.73 15.59 16.86
C GLU A 360 -14.01 16.06 17.60
N GLU A 361 -13.98 15.96 18.92
CA GLU A 361 -15.15 16.17 19.79
C GLU A 361 -15.45 17.64 20.15
N ARG A 362 -16.68 17.87 20.58
CA ARG A 362 -17.31 19.20 20.67
C ARG A 362 -16.91 20.01 21.91
N GLY A 363 -15.83 20.76 21.83
CA GLY A 363 -15.44 21.74 22.85
C GLY A 363 -16.41 22.92 23.00
N ARG A 364 -17.18 22.99 24.10
CA ARG A 364 -18.01 24.16 24.45
C ARG A 364 -17.15 25.36 24.86
N ARG A 365 -17.39 26.54 24.31
CA ARG A 365 -17.13 27.85 24.95
C ARG A 365 -18.39 28.72 24.96
N ARG A 366 -18.40 29.71 25.86
CA ARG A 366 -19.56 30.51 26.27
C ARG A 366 -19.79 31.73 25.37
N GLU A 367 -20.97 32.33 25.50
CA GLU A 367 -21.32 33.62 24.93
C GLU A 367 -20.40 34.75 25.43
N GLN A 368 -20.21 35.75 24.56
CA GLN A 368 -20.14 37.15 24.95
C GLN A 368 -20.73 37.99 23.81
N GLU A 369 -21.73 38.80 24.14
CA GLU A 369 -22.40 39.74 23.22
C GLU A 369 -21.68 41.11 23.18
N PRO A 370 -22.03 42.02 22.24
CA PRO A 370 -21.06 42.95 21.66
C PRO A 370 -20.89 44.29 22.40
N GLY A 371 -19.89 45.04 21.94
CA GLY A 371 -19.72 46.49 22.11
C GLY A 371 -19.16 47.10 20.82
#